data_AF-A0A6P7H8J4-F1
#
_entry.id   AF-A0A6P7H8J4-F1
#
_cell.length_a   1.000
_cell.length_b   1.000
_cell.length_c   1.000
_cell.angle_alpha   90.00
_cell.angle_beta   90.00
_cell.angle_gamma   90.00
#
_symmetry.space_group_name_H-M   'P 1'
#
loop_
_entity.id
_entity.type
_entity.pdbx_description
1 polymer ?
#
loop_
_entity_poly.entity_id
_entity_poly.type
_entity_poly.pdbx_seq_one_letter_code
_entity_poly.pdbx_strand_id
1 'polypeptide(L)'
;MALEALPTLYGYYTDGGITAGLSDKQPYFTLNNKNITIYSGAFYYFRVPRAYWRDRLRKMRAAGLNTVETYVPWNLHEPQSVFGIKINLSPFGSFKPS
;
A
#
# COMPACT_ATOMS: atom_id res chain seq x y z
N MET A 1 18.50 14.24 31.44
CA MET A 1 17.20 13.71 31.00
C MET A 1 17.40 13.20 29.58
N ALA A 2 17.49 11.88 29.40
CA ALA A 2 17.76 11.29 28.10
C ALA A 2 16.58 11.56 27.17
N LEU A 3 16.86 12.12 26.00
CA LEU A 3 15.94 12.20 24.88
C LEU A 3 15.75 10.76 24.38
N GLU A 4 14.92 9.98 25.07
CA GLU A 4 14.44 8.68 24.59
C GLU A 4 13.81 8.93 23.22
N ALA A 5 14.46 8.44 22.16
CA ALA A 5 14.01 8.66 20.79
C ALA A 5 12.56 8.19 20.67
N LEU A 6 11.66 9.06 20.19
CA LEU A 6 10.25 8.70 20.04
C LEU A 6 10.13 7.37 19.28
N PRO A 7 9.35 6.40 19.79
CA PRO A 7 9.22 5.11 19.14
C PRO A 7 8.67 5.32 17.73
N THR A 8 9.19 4.52 16.78
CA THR A 8 8.60 4.51 15.44
C THR A 8 7.13 4.09 15.52
N LEU A 9 6.31 4.48 14.54
CA LEU A 9 4.91 4.05 14.48
C LEU A 9 4.77 2.53 14.61
N TYR A 10 5.71 1.77 14.02
CA TYR A 10 5.76 0.32 14.18
C TYR A 10 5.95 -0.08 15.64
N GLY A 11 6.98 0.47 16.31
CA GLY A 11 7.23 0.22 17.72
C GLY A 11 6.05 0.60 18.60
N TYR A 12 5.36 1.70 18.32
CA TYR A 12 4.16 2.07 19.05
C TYR A 12 3.06 1.00 19.00
N TYR A 13 2.83 0.36 17.85
CA TYR A 13 1.81 -0.69 17.73
C TYR A 13 2.28 -2.08 18.17
N THR A 14 3.59 -2.34 18.19
CA THR A 14 4.15 -3.66 18.53
C THR A 14 4.82 -3.72 19.90
N ASP A 15 4.81 -2.62 20.66
CA ASP A 15 5.30 -2.57 22.03
C ASP A 15 4.52 -3.56 22.91
N GLY A 16 5.20 -4.60 23.41
CA GLY A 16 4.60 -5.72 24.13
C GLY A 16 4.25 -6.96 23.28
N GLY A 17 4.58 -6.97 21.99
CA GLY A 17 4.33 -8.10 21.07
C GLY A 17 3.07 -7.94 20.22
N ILE A 18 2.89 -8.83 19.24
CA ILE A 18 1.73 -8.82 18.32
C ILE A 18 0.69 -9.81 18.85
N THR A 19 -0.44 -9.30 19.32
CA THR A 19 -1.53 -10.08 19.91
C THR A 19 -2.77 -10.11 19.01
N ALA A 20 -3.05 -9.01 18.31
CA ALA A 20 -4.22 -8.89 17.44
C ALA A 20 -3.92 -8.10 16.15
N GLY A 21 -4.58 -8.48 15.06
CA GLY A 21 -4.51 -7.78 13.78
C GLY A 21 -5.36 -6.50 13.75
N LEU A 22 -5.68 -6.04 12.53
CA LEU A 22 -6.66 -4.96 12.33
C LEU A 22 -8.06 -5.47 12.71
N SER A 23 -8.76 -4.76 13.59
CA SER A 23 -10.11 -5.09 14.04
C SER A 23 -11.06 -3.90 13.93
N ASP A 24 -12.30 -4.20 13.54
CA ASP A 24 -13.43 -3.31 13.25
C ASP A 24 -14.58 -3.46 14.28
N LYS A 25 -14.34 -4.15 15.40
CA LYS A 25 -15.37 -4.42 16.45
C LYS A 25 -15.92 -3.15 17.13
N GLN A 26 -15.26 -2.02 16.95
CA GLN A 26 -15.54 -0.74 17.56
C GLN A 26 -15.92 0.27 16.47
N PRO A 27 -16.51 1.42 16.81
CA PRO A 27 -16.78 2.48 15.81
C PRO A 27 -15.51 3.08 15.18
N TYR A 28 -14.33 2.64 15.62
CA TYR A 28 -13.02 2.97 15.10
C TYR A 28 -12.20 1.70 14.88
N PHE A 29 -11.20 1.80 14.01
CA PHE A 29 -10.28 0.70 13.77
C PHE A 29 -9.28 0.56 14.90
N THR A 30 -8.93 -0.67 15.23
CA THR A 30 -7.87 -0.96 16.18
C THR A 30 -6.82 -1.87 15.54
N LEU A 31 -5.55 -1.57 15.77
CA LEU A 31 -4.42 -2.40 15.39
C LEU A 31 -3.71 -2.82 16.67
N ASN A 32 -3.63 -4.13 16.90
CA ASN A 32 -3.06 -4.69 18.13
C ASN A 32 -3.68 -4.06 19.40
N ASN A 33 -5.01 -3.98 19.44
CA ASN A 33 -5.81 -3.36 20.52
C ASN A 33 -5.58 -1.86 20.75
N LYS A 34 -4.81 -1.17 19.90
CA LYS A 34 -4.63 0.29 19.93
C LYS A 34 -5.42 0.95 18.81
N ASN A 35 -6.06 2.08 19.08
CA ASN A 35 -6.81 2.83 18.08
C ASN A 35 -5.90 3.28 16.93
N ILE A 36 -6.34 3.09 15.69
CA ILE A 36 -5.66 3.54 14.47
C ILE A 36 -6.64 4.26 13.55
N THR A 37 -6.26 5.46 13.10
CA THR A 37 -6.94 6.15 12.00
C THR A 37 -6.16 5.91 10.72
N ILE A 38 -6.81 5.36 9.69
CA ILE A 38 -6.14 5.03 8.43
C ILE A 38 -6.09 6.28 7.55
N TYR A 39 -4.87 6.73 7.26
CA TYR A 39 -4.55 7.76 6.28
C TYR A 39 -3.84 7.11 5.10
N SER A 40 -4.62 6.80 4.06
CA SER A 40 -4.15 6.09 2.87
C SER A 40 -3.67 7.04 1.79
N GLY A 41 -2.60 6.66 1.08
CA GLY A 41 -2.19 7.28 -0.18
C GLY A 41 -2.14 6.27 -1.32
N ALA A 42 -2.72 6.61 -2.47
CA ALA A 42 -2.68 5.78 -3.67
C ALA A 42 -1.27 5.80 -4.31
N PHE A 43 -0.63 4.64 -4.38
CA PHE A 43 0.67 4.43 -5.02
C PHE A 43 0.61 3.23 -5.96
N TYR A 44 0.63 3.52 -7.26
CA TYR A 44 0.62 2.50 -8.30
C TYR A 44 2.05 2.11 -8.69
N TYR A 45 2.58 1.02 -8.12
CA TYR A 45 3.97 0.61 -8.36
C TYR A 45 4.30 0.39 -9.84
N PHE A 46 3.31 0.02 -10.66
CA PHE A 46 3.48 -0.21 -12.10
C PHE A 46 3.70 1.06 -12.92
N ARG A 47 3.41 2.25 -12.36
CA ARG A 47 3.65 3.55 -13.02
C ARG A 47 4.95 4.22 -12.57
N VAL A 48 5.66 3.64 -11.60
CA VAL A 48 6.85 4.24 -11.01
C VAL A 48 8.04 3.28 -11.16
N PRO A 49 9.19 3.71 -11.72
CA PRO A 49 10.37 2.87 -11.77
C PRO A 49 10.82 2.43 -10.36
N ARG A 50 11.26 1.17 -10.23
CA ARG A 50 11.59 0.54 -8.92
C ARG A 50 12.57 1.36 -8.08
N ALA A 51 13.54 2.02 -8.72
CA ALA A 51 14.53 2.86 -8.04
C ALA A 51 13.90 3.99 -7.21
N TYR A 52 12.74 4.50 -7.62
CA TYR A 52 12.07 5.63 -6.95
C TYR A 52 11.08 5.21 -5.87
N TRP A 53 10.76 3.92 -5.71
CA TRP A 53 9.74 3.49 -4.75
C TRP A 53 10.08 3.92 -3.33
N ARG A 54 11.34 3.75 -2.92
CA ARG A 54 11.80 4.13 -1.57
C ARG A 54 11.67 5.64 -1.32
N ASP A 55 11.97 6.45 -2.32
CA ASP A 55 11.81 7.92 -2.24
C ASP A 55 10.34 8.31 -2.11
N ARG A 56 9.46 7.74 -2.95
CA ARG A 56 8.01 8.03 -2.90
C ARG A 56 7.38 7.58 -1.59
N LEU A 57 7.72 6.38 -1.10
CA LEU A 57 7.26 5.87 0.19
C LEU A 57 7.73 6.73 1.36
N ARG A 58 8.97 7.24 1.33
CA ARG A 58 9.47 8.18 2.35
C ARG A 58 8.72 9.50 2.32
N LYS A 59 8.42 10.04 1.14
CA LYS A 59 7.63 11.27 0.99
C LYS A 59 6.20 11.09 1.50
N MET A 60 5.56 9.95 1.21
CA MET A 60 4.24 9.63 1.76
C MET A 60 4.26 9.53 3.28
N ARG A 61 5.27 8.87 3.86
CA ARG A 61 5.47 8.84 5.32
C ARG A 61 5.70 10.23 5.91
N ALA A 62 6.48 11.09 5.24
CA ALA A 62 6.71 12.47 5.67
C ALA A 62 5.45 13.35 5.56
N ALA A 63 4.53 13.03 4.64
CA ALA A 63 3.22 13.67 4.53
C ALA A 63 2.23 13.21 5.63
N GLY A 64 2.63 12.29 6.53
CA GLY A 64 1.79 11.79 7.61
C GLY A 64 0.92 10.59 7.24
N LEU A 65 1.11 10.01 6.05
CA LEU A 65 0.37 8.81 5.64
C LEU A 65 0.91 7.58 6.38
N ASN A 66 0.01 6.75 6.87
CA ASN A 66 0.35 5.49 7.55
C ASN A 66 0.07 4.24 6.69
N THR A 67 -0.80 4.37 5.69
CA THR A 67 -1.20 3.27 4.81
C THR A 67 -0.95 3.65 3.36
N VAL A 68 -0.57 2.66 2.56
CA VAL A 68 -0.41 2.80 1.11
C VAL A 68 -1.42 1.89 0.41
N GLU A 69 -2.14 2.45 -0.55
CA GLU A 69 -3.05 1.70 -1.39
C GLU A 69 -2.39 1.47 -2.75
N THR A 70 -2.32 0.22 -3.19
CA THR A 70 -1.83 -0.10 -4.53
C THR A 70 -2.82 -0.97 -5.27
N TYR A 71 -3.06 -0.64 -6.53
CA TYR A 71 -3.74 -1.52 -7.45
C TYR A 71 -2.76 -2.55 -8.03
N VAL A 72 -3.21 -3.80 -8.15
CA VAL A 72 -2.47 -4.89 -8.79
C VAL A 72 -3.16 -5.20 -10.12
N PRO A 73 -2.68 -4.64 -11.25
CA PRO A 73 -3.25 -4.95 -12.55
C PRO A 73 -2.86 -6.38 -12.94
N TRP A 74 -3.85 -7.26 -13.02
CA TRP A 74 -3.65 -8.68 -13.37
C TRP A 74 -2.95 -8.86 -14.74
N ASN A 75 -3.33 -8.03 -15.74
CA ASN A 75 -2.75 -8.02 -17.08
C ASN A 75 -1.23 -7.79 -17.12
N LEU A 76 -0.66 -7.13 -16.10
CA LEU A 76 0.78 -6.89 -16.03
C LEU A 76 1.55 -8.11 -15.49
N HIS A 77 0.88 -8.94 -14.69
CA HIS A 77 1.49 -10.10 -14.02
C HIS A 77 1.21 -11.42 -14.72
N GLU A 78 0.18 -11.50 -15.57
CA GLU A 78 -0.10 -12.65 -16.43
C GLU A 78 -0.14 -12.22 -17.92
N PRO A 79 1.02 -12.17 -18.61
CA PRO A 79 1.09 -11.80 -20.02
C PRO A 79 0.55 -12.89 -20.98
N GLN A 80 0.30 -14.11 -20.51
CA GLN A 80 -0.37 -15.16 -21.27
C GLN A 80 -1.59 -15.69 -20.50
N SER A 81 -2.78 -15.41 -21.03
CA SER A 81 -4.08 -15.85 -20.53
C SER A 81 -4.18 -17.38 -20.47
N VAL A 82 -4.01 -17.99 -19.30
CA VAL A 82 -4.28 -19.43 -19.11
C VAL A 82 -5.75 -19.66 -18.71
N PHE A 83 -6.39 -18.66 -18.11
CA PHE A 83 -7.83 -18.65 -17.81
C PHE A 83 -8.51 -17.63 -18.71
N GLY A 84 -9.39 -18.07 -19.61
CA GLY A 84 -9.99 -17.30 -20.71
C GLY A 84 -10.87 -16.09 -20.33
N ILE A 85 -10.35 -15.18 -19.50
CA ILE A 85 -10.95 -13.91 -19.14
C ILE A 85 -10.41 -12.87 -20.12
N LYS A 86 -11.16 -12.62 -21.20
CA LYS A 86 -10.86 -11.51 -22.11
C LYS A 86 -11.20 -10.19 -21.41
N ILE A 87 -10.21 -9.56 -20.79
CA ILE A 87 -10.36 -8.18 -20.33
C ILE A 87 -10.23 -7.28 -21.57
N ASN A 88 -11.36 -6.87 -22.15
CA ASN A 88 -11.36 -5.94 -23.27
C ASN A 88 -10.99 -4.54 -22.76
N LEU A 89 -9.73 -4.17 -22.90
CA LEU A 89 -9.23 -2.82 -22.65
C LEU A 89 -8.96 -2.12 -23.97
N SER A 90 -10.03 -1.76 -24.70
CA SER A 90 -9.94 -0.74 -25.76
C SER A 90 -10.47 0.59 -25.25
N PRO A 91 -9.60 1.60 -25.12
CA PRO A 91 -9.85 2.81 -25.91
C PRO A 91 -8.63 3.25 -26.74
N PHE A 92 -7.49 2.55 -26.65
CA PHE A 92 -6.30 2.93 -27.41
C PHE A 92 -6.25 2.21 -28.75
N GLY A 93 -6.32 3.03 -29.80
CA GLY A 93 -6.39 2.64 -31.19
C GLY A 93 -5.32 1.64 -31.62
N SER A 94 -5.75 0.82 -32.57
CA SER A 94 -4.97 -0.13 -33.34
C SER A 94 -3.59 0.40 -33.74
N PHE A 95 -2.54 -0.11 -33.08
CA PHE A 95 -1.18 -0.02 -33.59
C PHE A 95 -0.95 -1.24 -34.50
N LYS A 96 -0.94 -1.01 -35.81
CA LYS A 96 -0.65 -2.02 -36.84
C LYS A 96 0.81 -1.82 -37.27
N PRO A 97 1.74 -2.77 -37.03
CA PRO A 97 3.04 -2.69 -37.66
C PRO A 97 2.95 -3.27 -39.08
N SER A 98 3.68 -2.61 -39.99
CA SER A 98 3.93 -2.97 -41.38
C SER A 98 4.62 -4.32 -41.54
#